data_AF-W4QNE4-F1
#
_entry.id   AF-W4QNE4-F1
#
_cell.length_a   1.000
_cell.length_b   1.000
_cell.length_c   1.000
_cell.angle_alpha   90.00
_cell.angle_beta   90.00
_cell.angle_gamma   90.00
#
_symmetry.space_group_name_H-M   'P 1'
#
loop_
_entity.id
_entity.type
_entity.pdbx_description
1 polymer ?
#
loop_
_entity_poly.entity_id
_entity_poly.type
_entity_poly.pdbx_seq_one_letter_code
_entity_poly.pdbx_strand_id
1 'polypeptide(L)'
;MEGYLSQVRANGRQYWYLKKYEGKQEFKQNKERTLYKFGNSENAIAKLHLWNQDFTFFPSELKQLGYGRKHVNVWIDTLKKKIS
;
A
#
# COMPACT_ATOMS: atom_id res chain seq x y z
N MET A 1 8.66 5.31 -10.72
CA MET A 1 8.68 4.35 -9.58
C MET A 1 7.24 3.90 -9.36
N GLU A 2 6.90 2.66 -9.69
CA GLU A 2 5.50 2.21 -9.67
C GLU A 2 5.34 1.08 -8.65
N GLY A 3 4.95 1.46 -7.44
CA GLY A 3 4.48 0.50 -6.44
C GLY A 3 2.96 0.36 -6.55
N TYR A 4 2.45 -0.85 -6.37
CA TYR A 4 1.02 -1.16 -6.45
C TYR A 4 0.50 -1.69 -5.12
N LEU A 5 -0.80 -1.50 -4.90
CA LEU A 5 -1.50 -2.07 -3.77
C LEU A 5 -1.78 -3.56 -4.03
N SER A 6 -1.39 -4.38 -3.07
CA SER A 6 -1.64 -5.82 -3.06
C SER A 6 -2.51 -6.16 -1.86
N GLN A 7 -3.53 -6.96 -2.13
CA GLN A 7 -4.48 -7.47 -1.14
C GLN A 7 -4.20 -8.95 -0.90
N VAL A 8 -4.13 -9.36 0.35
CA VAL A 8 -3.96 -10.77 0.74
C VAL A 8 -5.09 -11.15 1.69
N ARG A 9 -5.77 -12.27 1.41
CA ARG A 9 -6.76 -12.86 2.31
C ARG A 9 -6.09 -13.95 3.15
N ALA A 10 -6.20 -13.86 4.47
CA ALA A 10 -5.69 -14.86 5.40
C ALA A 10 -6.69 -15.02 6.54
N ASN A 11 -7.13 -16.27 6.80
CA ASN A 11 -8.06 -16.62 7.89
C ASN A 11 -9.32 -15.73 7.94
N GLY A 12 -9.97 -15.51 6.79
CA GLY A 12 -11.17 -14.67 6.68
C GLY A 12 -10.92 -13.16 6.80
N ARG A 13 -9.67 -12.73 7.03
CA ARG A 13 -9.29 -11.31 7.12
C ARG A 13 -8.56 -10.87 5.86
N GLN A 14 -8.78 -9.63 5.49
CA GLN A 14 -8.15 -8.99 4.32
C GLN A 14 -7.08 -8.02 4.77
N TYR A 15 -5.88 -8.16 4.22
CA TYR A 15 -4.72 -7.33 4.51
C TYR A 15 -4.22 -6.61 3.26
N TRP A 16 -3.74 -5.39 3.46
CA TRP A 16 -3.28 -4.49 2.41
C TRP A 16 -1.80 -4.17 2.55
N TYR A 17 -1.11 -4.21 1.41
CA TYR A 17 0.33 -4.01 1.28
C TYR A 17 0.64 -3.09 0.10
N LEU A 18 1.66 -2.24 0.25
CA LEU A 18 2.30 -1.59 -0.88
C LEU A 18 3.46 -2.47 -1.32
N LYS A 19 3.44 -2.96 -2.56
CA LYS A 19 4.55 -3.74 -3.14
C LYS A 19 5.17 -2.99 -4.30
N LYS A 20 6.45 -3.24 -4.55
CA LYS A 20 7.16 -2.79 -5.74
C LYS A 20 7.79 -4.00 -6.42
N TYR A 21 7.74 -3.99 -7.74
CA TYR A 21 8.46 -4.95 -8.55
C TYR A 21 9.95 -4.59 -8.57
N GLU A 22 10.82 -5.47 -8.07
CA GLU A 22 12.28 -5.27 -8.07
C GLU A 22 12.99 -6.05 -9.19
N GLY A 23 12.24 -6.64 -10.14
CA GLY A 23 12.78 -7.34 -11.30
C GLY A 23 12.55 -8.86 -11.29
N LYS A 24 12.96 -9.50 -12.39
CA LYS A 24 13.00 -10.96 -12.55
C LYS A 24 14.45 -11.42 -12.40
N GLN A 25 14.68 -12.45 -11.61
CA GLN A 25 15.94 -13.20 -11.62
C GLN A 25 15.67 -14.48 -12.44
N GLU A 26 16.58 -14.83 -13.36
CA GLU A 26 16.39 -15.85 -14.42
C GLU A 26 15.94 -17.25 -13.94
N PHE A 27 15.95 -17.53 -12.63
CA PHE A 27 15.64 -18.87 -12.10
C PHE A 27 14.69 -18.91 -10.89
N LYS A 28 14.17 -17.79 -10.37
CA LYS A 28 13.21 -17.79 -9.24
C LYS A 28 12.14 -16.72 -9.37
N GLN A 29 10.96 -17.06 -8.84
CA GLN A 29 9.74 -16.26 -8.73
C GLN A 29 10.01 -14.76 -8.58
N ASN A 30 9.27 -13.95 -9.34
CA ASN A 30 9.30 -12.48 -9.34
C ASN A 30 9.64 -11.90 -7.96
N LYS A 31 10.71 -11.10 -7.85
CA LYS A 31 11.10 -10.49 -6.58
C LYS A 31 10.22 -9.27 -6.35
N GLU A 32 9.07 -9.50 -5.73
CA GLU A 32 8.23 -8.43 -5.21
C GLU A 32 8.76 -8.02 -3.83
N ARG A 33 9.09 -6.74 -3.65
CA ARG A 33 9.41 -6.19 -2.34
C ARG A 33 8.19 -5.53 -1.74
N THR A 34 7.88 -5.89 -0.50
CA THR A 34 6.89 -5.14 0.29
C THR A 34 7.53 -3.84 0.76
N LEU A 35 6.98 -2.72 0.31
CA LEU A 35 7.38 -1.38 0.71
C LEU A 35 6.70 -0.94 2.02
N TYR A 36 5.43 -1.31 2.21
CA TYR A 36 4.68 -0.92 3.39
C TYR A 36 3.53 -1.89 3.70
N LYS A 37 3.20 -2.05 4.97
CA LYS A 37 2.09 -2.87 5.46
C LYS A 37 1.01 -1.97 6.05
N PHE A 38 -0.12 -1.83 5.35
CA PHE A 38 -1.22 -0.99 5.85
C PHE A 38 -1.95 -1.67 7.01
N GLY A 39 -2.10 -2.99 6.94
CA GLY A 39 -2.84 -3.79 7.92
C GLY A 39 -4.13 -4.34 7.32
N ASN A 40 -5.11 -4.63 8.17
CA ASN A 40 -6.43 -5.06 7.71
C ASN A 40 -7.17 -3.94 6.96
N SER A 41 -8.27 -4.24 6.27
CA SER A 41 -9.05 -3.23 5.53
C SER A 41 -9.44 -2.01 6.36
N GLU A 42 -9.95 -2.22 7.58
CA GLU A 42 -10.38 -1.14 8.47
C GLU A 42 -9.22 -0.21 8.86
N ASN A 43 -8.10 -0.79 9.31
CA ASN A 43 -6.91 -0.02 9.68
C ASN A 43 -6.29 0.67 8.47
N ALA A 44 -6.32 0.03 7.30
CA ALA A 44 -5.79 0.61 6.08
C ALA A 44 -6.60 1.86 5.66
N ILE A 45 -7.93 1.77 5.67
CA ILE A 45 -8.81 2.93 5.40
C ILE A 45 -8.55 4.04 6.42
N ALA A 46 -8.59 3.72 7.72
CA ALA A 46 -8.41 4.70 8.79
C ALA A 46 -7.07 5.45 8.67
N LYS A 47 -5.96 4.72 8.43
CA LYS A 47 -4.63 5.32 8.22
C LYS A 47 -4.60 6.22 7.00
N LEU A 48 -5.14 5.78 5.86
CA LEU A 48 -5.13 6.57 4.64
C LEU A 48 -5.95 7.86 4.79
N HIS A 49 -7.12 7.78 5.44
CA HIS A 49 -7.92 8.96 5.78
C HIS A 49 -7.17 9.90 6.72
N LEU A 50 -6.53 9.37 7.76
CA LEU A 50 -5.69 10.16 8.67
C LEU A 50 -4.57 10.88 7.92
N TRP A 51 -3.83 10.18 7.05
CA TRP A 51 -2.75 10.80 6.26
C TRP A 51 -3.24 11.83 5.26
N ASN A 52 -4.46 11.67 4.74
CA ASN A 52 -5.07 12.62 3.83
C ASN A 52 -5.48 13.91 4.54
N GLN A 53 -6.01 13.79 5.77
CA GLN A 53 -6.34 14.93 6.63
C GLN A 53 -5.09 15.60 7.17
N ASP A 54 -4.17 14.82 7.73
CA ASP A 54 -2.92 15.27 8.32
C ASP A 54 -1.74 14.42 7.82
N PHE A 55 -0.97 15.03 6.91
CA PHE A 55 0.16 14.38 6.25
C PHE A 55 1.42 14.29 7.14
N THR A 56 1.39 14.83 8.36
CA THR A 56 2.49 14.66 9.33
C THR A 56 2.62 13.20 9.77
N PHE A 57 1.50 12.48 9.89
CA PHE A 57 1.45 11.04 10.19
C PHE A 57 1.89 10.15 9.02
N PHE A 58 2.14 10.73 7.84
CA PHE A 58 2.52 9.94 6.68
C PHE A 58 3.95 9.37 6.85
N PRO A 59 4.15 8.05 6.63
CA PRO A 59 5.41 7.37 6.92
C PRO A 59 6.61 7.97 6.18
N SER A 60 7.70 8.21 6.92
CA SER A 60 8.94 8.73 6.36
C SER A 60 9.57 7.79 5.33
N GLU A 61 9.43 6.47 5.49
CA GLU A 61 9.89 5.47 4.52
C GLU A 61 9.19 5.65 3.16
N LEU A 62 7.88 5.91 3.17
CA LEU A 62 7.12 6.18 1.94
C LEU A 62 7.50 7.53 1.33
N LYS A 63 7.77 8.56 2.14
CA LYS A 63 8.29 9.87 1.66
C LYS A 63 9.63 9.70 0.96
N GLN A 64 10.56 8.95 1.56
CA GLN A 64 11.88 8.67 0.99
C GLN A 64 11.80 7.90 -0.34
N LEU A 65 10.79 7.06 -0.51
CA LEU A 65 10.50 6.36 -1.76
C LEU A 65 9.80 7.23 -2.83
N GLY A 66 9.51 8.51 -2.52
CA GLY A 66 8.86 9.45 -3.44
C GLY A 66 7.33 9.42 -3.41
N TYR A 67 6.72 8.73 -2.45
CA TYR A 67 5.27 8.77 -2.27
C TYR A 67 4.81 10.03 -1.54
N GLY A 68 3.58 10.44 -1.81
CA GLY A 68 3.05 11.75 -1.41
C GLY A 68 1.53 11.75 -1.35
N ARG A 69 0.92 12.90 -1.01
CA ARG A 69 -0.54 13.07 -0.90
C ARG A 69 -1.33 12.60 -2.13
N LYS A 70 -0.78 12.80 -3.34
CA LYS A 70 -1.41 12.31 -4.59
C LYS A 70 -1.57 10.79 -4.58
N HIS A 71 -0.55 10.07 -4.14
CA HIS A 71 -0.57 8.61 -4.03
C HIS A 71 -1.56 8.14 -2.95
N VAL A 72 -1.66 8.85 -1.82
CA VAL A 72 -2.64 8.55 -0.77
C VAL A 72 -4.07 8.58 -1.33
N ASN A 73 -4.42 9.61 -2.11
CA ASN A 73 -5.75 9.71 -2.71
C ASN A 73 -6.03 8.55 -3.68
N VAL A 74 -5.06 8.17 -4.51
CA VAL A 74 -5.16 6.99 -5.39
C VAL A 74 -5.37 5.70 -4.59
N TRP A 75 -4.67 5.56 -3.47
CA TRP A 75 -4.82 4.40 -2.60
C TRP A 75 -6.20 4.33 -1.95
N ILE A 76 -6.75 5.46 -1.48
CA ILE A 76 -8.11 5.53 -0.92
C ILE A 76 -9.15 5.10 -1.97
N ASP A 77 -9.08 5.64 -3.19
CA ASP A 77 -9.99 5.28 -4.28
C ASP A 77 -9.91 3.79 -4.62
N THR A 78 -8.68 3.25 -4.69
CA THR A 78 -8.44 1.83 -4.95
C THR A 78 -9.03 0.94 -3.85
N LEU A 79 -8.82 1.30 -2.58
CA LEU A 79 -9.38 0.53 -1.45
C LEU A 79 -10.91 0.56 -1.47
N LYS A 80 -11.52 1.73 -1.70
CA LYS A 80 -12.98 1.86 -1.78
C LYS A 80 -13.56 0.97 -2.87
N LYS A 81 -13.00 0.99 -4.08
CA LYS A 81 -13.43 0.15 -5.21
C LYS A 81 -13.28 -1.36 -4.99
N LYS A 82 -12.43 -1.77 -4.06
CA LYS A 82 -12.16 -3.19 -3.74
C LYS A 82 -12.94 -3.69 -2.53
N ILE A 83 -13.60 -2.79 -1.80
CA ILE A 83 -14.38 -3.07 -0.59
C ILE A 83 -15.88 -2.90 -0.86
N SER A 84 -16.28 -1.99 -1.76
CA SER A 84 -17.62 -1.95 -2.39
C SER A 84 -17.85 -3.15 -3.28
#